data_AF-A0A1V5X2Q4-F1
#
_entry.id   AF-A0A1V5X2Q4-F1
#
_cell.length_a   1.000
_cell.length_b   1.000
_cell.length_c   1.000
_cell.angle_alpha   90.00
_cell.angle_beta   90.00
_cell.angle_gamma   90.00
#
_symmetry.space_group_name_H-M   'P 1'
#
loop_
_entity.id
_entity.type
_entity.pdbx_description
1 polymer ?
#
loop_
_entity_poly.entity_id
_entity_poly.type
_entity_poly.pdbx_seq_one_letter_code
_entity_poly.pdbx_strand_id
1 'polypeptide(L)' 'MIDVTKVLEPVTDGAPCGEDLEYDEAFVELQLVAQYKPEQRMGESLIPAEEPVWRDVESKASVLFERTKDLRVAVHLS' A
#
# COMPACT_ATOMS: atom_id res chain seq x y z
N MET A 1 1.63 -14.28 4.54
CA MET A 1 2.55 -15.22 3.85
C MET A 1 2.20 -15.23 2.39
N ILE A 2 2.92 -14.39 1.67
CA ILE A 2 2.82 -14.21 0.23
C ILE A 2 3.40 -15.38 -0.54
N ASP A 3 2.74 -15.71 -1.64
CA ASP A 3 3.30 -16.56 -2.68
C ASP A 3 4.33 -15.75 -3.49
N VAL A 4 5.59 -15.92 -3.12
CA VAL A 4 6.73 -15.22 -3.75
C VAL A 4 6.82 -15.54 -5.24
N THR A 5 6.48 -16.76 -5.65
CA THR A 5 6.54 -17.16 -7.06
C THR A 5 5.51 -16.38 -7.87
N LYS A 6 4.28 -16.25 -7.36
CA LYS A 6 3.21 -15.47 -8.01
C LYS A 6 3.56 -13.99 -8.12
N VAL A 7 4.10 -13.36 -7.08
CA VAL A 7 4.40 -11.91 -7.12
C VAL A 7 5.57 -11.55 -8.04
N LEU A 8 6.45 -12.51 -8.34
CA LEU A 8 7.56 -12.35 -9.29
C LEU A 8 7.15 -12.55 -10.75
N GLU A 9 5.92 -13.02 -11.01
CA GLU A 9 5.41 -13.10 -12.38
C GLU A 9 5.25 -11.70 -12.98
N PRO A 10 5.56 -11.53 -14.28
CA PRO A 10 5.38 -10.26 -14.97
C PRO A 10 3.90 -9.87 -14.96
N VAL A 11 3.62 -8.56 -14.83
CA VAL A 11 2.24 -8.05 -14.99
C VAL A 11 1.72 -8.37 -16.40
N THR A 12 2.56 -8.11 -17.41
CA THR A 12 2.36 -8.53 -18.80
C THR A 12 3.71 -8.76 -19.48
N ASP A 13 3.74 -9.48 -20.61
CA ASP A 13 4.98 -9.68 -21.38
C ASP A 13 5.59 -8.38 -21.91
N GLY A 14 4.74 -7.40 -22.28
CA GLY A 14 5.17 -6.10 -22.82
C GLY A 14 5.51 -5.06 -21.76
N ALA A 15 4.99 -5.23 -20.54
CA ALA A 15 5.28 -4.40 -19.38
C ALA A 15 5.39 -5.29 -18.13
N PRO A 16 6.55 -5.94 -17.90
CA PRO A 16 6.73 -6.86 -16.76
C PRO A 16 6.49 -6.20 -15.41
N CYS A 17 6.80 -4.91 -15.29
CA CYS A 17 6.57 -4.12 -14.08
C CYS A 17 5.20 -3.42 -14.07
N GLY A 18 4.38 -3.55 -15.12
CA GLY A 18 3.12 -2.84 -15.25
C GLY A 18 3.28 -1.32 -15.44
N GLU A 19 2.20 -0.59 -15.18
CA GLU A 19 2.16 0.87 -15.30
C GLU A 19 2.64 1.58 -14.02
N ASP A 20 3.06 2.84 -14.14
CA ASP A 20 3.26 3.72 -12.99
C ASP A 20 1.89 4.24 -12.52
N LEU A 21 1.53 3.89 -11.29
CA LEU A 21 0.21 4.18 -10.71
C LEU A 21 0.25 5.34 -9.71
N GLU A 22 1.27 6.21 -9.75
CA GLU A 22 1.42 7.34 -8.80
C GLU A 22 0.14 8.17 -8.58
N TYR A 23 -0.67 8.36 -9.63
CA TYR A 23 -1.92 9.13 -9.58
C TYR A 23 -3.19 8.27 -9.51
N ASP A 24 -3.05 6.95 -9.51
CA ASP A 24 -4.19 6.03 -9.41
C ASP A 24 -4.80 6.13 -8.00
N GLU A 25 -6.13 6.16 -7.94
CA GLU A 25 -6.86 6.28 -6.67
C GLU A 25 -6.51 5.17 -5.69
N ALA A 26 -6.29 3.94 -6.16
CA ALA A 26 -5.93 2.82 -5.30
C ALA A 26 -4.54 3.02 -4.68
N PHE A 27 -3.59 3.58 -5.43
CA PHE A 27 -2.25 3.88 -4.93
C PHE A 27 -2.28 4.98 -3.87
N VAL A 28 -3.02 6.06 -4.14
CA VAL A 28 -3.23 7.14 -3.16
C VAL A 28 -3.89 6.60 -1.89
N GLU A 29 -4.91 5.74 -2.03
CA GLU A 29 -5.58 5.13 -0.89
C GLU A 29 -4.65 4.25 -0.06
N LEU A 30 -3.81 3.42 -0.69
CA LEU A 30 -2.80 2.61 0.00
C LEU A 30 -1.87 3.51 0.85
N GLN A 31 -1.37 4.59 0.27
CA GLN A 31 -0.50 5.52 0.99
C GLN A 31 -1.22 6.20 2.17
N LEU A 32 -2.51 6.49 2.04
CA LEU A 32 -3.30 7.10 3.12
C LEU A 32 -3.55 6.10 4.26
N VAL A 33 -3.93 4.86 3.95
CA VAL A 33 -4.25 3.87 4.99
C VAL A 33 -3.00 3.33 5.69
N ALA A 34 -1.83 3.39 5.04
CA ALA A 34 -0.55 2.97 5.61
C ALA A 34 0.06 4.01 6.56
N GLN A 35 -0.48 5.23 6.63
CA GLN A 35 0.05 6.29 7.48
C GLN A 35 -0.32 6.10 8.95
N TYR A 36 0.70 6.05 9.80
CA TYR A 36 0.52 6.23 11.24
C TYR A 36 0.16 7.68 11.55
N LYS A 37 -0.90 7.88 12.33
CA LYS A 37 -1.28 9.20 12.82
C LYS A 37 -0.79 9.32 14.26
N PRO A 38 0.22 10.15 14.56
CA PRO A 38 0.66 10.35 15.92
C PRO A 38 -0.43 11.03 16.75
N GLU A 39 -0.30 10.97 18.08
CA GLU A 39 -1.12 11.76 18.99
C GLU A 39 -1.02 13.26 18.63
N GLN A 40 -2.17 13.95 18.60
CA GLN A 40 -2.25 15.38 18.30
C GLN A 40 -3.00 16.12 19.39
N ARG A 41 -2.62 17.38 19.64
CA ARG A 41 -3.38 18.28 20.51
C ARG A 41 -4.11 19.32 19.67
N MET A 42 -5.43 19.41 19.81
CA MET A 42 -6.27 20.39 19.15
C MET A 42 -7.01 21.24 20.19
N GLY A 43 -6.49 22.45 20.45
CA GLY A 43 -6.95 23.28 21.56
C GLY A 43 -6.72 22.59 22.91
N GLU A 44 -7.80 22.29 23.63
CA GLU A 44 -7.77 21.55 24.89
C GLU A 44 -7.95 20.03 24.72
N SER A 45 -8.26 19.55 23.51
CA SER A 45 -8.50 18.12 23.24
C SER A 45 -7.22 17.39 22.85
N LEU A 46 -7.04 16.17 23.37
CA LEU A 46 -6.02 15.22 22.92
C LEU A 46 -6.66 14.21 21.96
N ILE A 47 -6.14 14.12 20.75
CA ILE A 47 -6.47 13.13 19.73
C ILE A 47 -5.44 12.01 19.88
N PRO A 48 -5.84 10.78 20.26
CA PRO A 48 -4.91 9.67 20.42
C PRO A 48 -4.25 9.30 19.10
N ALA A 49 -3.12 8.61 19.19
CA ALA A 49 -2.51 8.01 18.01
C ALA A 49 -3.42 6.94 17.38
N GLU A 50 -3.40 6.87 16.06
CA GLU A 50 -4.09 5.82 15.29
C GLU A 50 -3.07 5.02 14.50
N GLU A 51 -3.03 3.71 14.74
CA GLU A 51 -2.25 2.77 13.95
C GLU A 51 -3.00 2.34 12.68
N PRO A 52 -2.27 2.09 11.57
CA PRO A 52 -2.84 1.47 10.39
C PRO A 52 -3.48 0.11 10.70
N VAL A 53 -4.60 -0.18 10.04
CA VAL A 53 -5.11 -1.55 9.96
C VAL A 53 -4.23 -2.31 8.98
N TRP A 54 -3.12 -2.88 9.46
CA TRP A 54 -2.07 -3.48 8.62
C TRP A 54 -2.58 -4.58 7.67
N ARG A 55 -3.63 -5.29 8.07
CA ARG A 55 -4.28 -6.29 7.22
C ARG A 55 -4.94 -5.66 5.98
N ASP A 56 -5.52 -4.46 6.13
CA ASP A 56 -6.14 -3.73 5.02
C ASP A 56 -5.06 -3.14 4.11
N VAL A 57 -3.96 -2.64 4.70
CA VAL A 57 -2.77 -2.17 3.98
C VAL A 57 -2.20 -3.28 3.09
N GLU A 58 -1.97 -4.47 3.66
CA GLU A 58 -1.47 -5.65 2.93
C GLU A 58 -2.45 -6.08 1.83
N SER A 59 -3.76 -6.10 2.12
CA SER A 59 -4.78 -6.47 1.13
C SER A 59 -4.79 -5.50 -0.06
N LYS A 60 -4.71 -4.20 0.18
CA LYS A 60 -4.66 -3.18 -0.87
C LYS A 60 -3.36 -3.24 -1.66
N ALA A 61 -2.24 -3.44 -0.98
CA ALA A 61 -0.95 -3.62 -1.62
C ALA A 61 -0.94 -4.85 -2.54
N SER A 62 -1.52 -5.97 -2.09
CA SER A 62 -1.61 -7.19 -2.90
C SER A 62 -2.39 -6.99 -4.20
N VAL A 63 -3.51 -6.26 -4.14
CA VAL A 63 -4.33 -5.94 -5.33
C VAL A 63 -3.57 -5.00 -6.29
N LEU A 64 -2.91 -3.97 -5.76
CA LEU A 64 -2.08 -3.07 -6.57
C LEU A 64 -0.91 -3.80 -7.24
N PHE A 65 -0.32 -4.80 -6.56
CA PHE A 65 0.84 -5.54 -7.06
C PHE A 65 0.54 -6.47 -8.25
N GLU A 66 -0.75 -6.69 -8.54
CA GLU A 66 -1.22 -7.33 -9.78
C GLU A 66 -1.15 -6.38 -10.99
N ARG A 67 -1.10 -5.06 -10.77
CA ARG A 67 -1.09 -4.03 -11.82
C ARG A 67 0.26 -3.32 -11.97
N THR A 68 1.05 -3.24 -10.89
CA THR A 68 2.35 -2.56 -10.88
C THR A 68 3.35 -3.25 -9.95
N LYS A 69 4.61 -3.36 -10.38
CA LYS A 69 5.74 -3.84 -9.57
C LYS A 69 6.48 -2.65 -8.96
N ASP A 70 5.79 -1.91 -8.12
CA ASP A 70 6.30 -0.71 -7.46
C ASP A 70 6.85 -1.04 -6.06
N LEU A 71 8.05 -0.55 -5.74
CA LEU A 71 8.68 -0.78 -4.44
C LEU A 71 7.90 -0.13 -3.27
N ARG A 72 7.23 0.99 -3.50
CA ARG A 72 6.36 1.68 -2.52
C ARG A 72 5.16 0.80 -2.15
N VAL A 73 4.70 -0.06 -3.06
CA VAL A 73 3.66 -1.06 -2.79
C VAL A 73 4.28 -2.30 -2.13
N ALA A 74 5.44 -2.75 -2.62
CA ALA A 74 6.08 -3.99 -2.17
C ALA A 74 6.44 -4.00 -0.68
N VAL A 75 6.77 -2.85 -0.09
CA VAL A 75 7.11 -2.75 1.35
C VAL A 75 5.93 -3.07 2.28
N HIS A 76 4.70 -3.14 1.75
CA HIS A 76 3.48 -3.40 2.50
C HIS A 76 3.00 -4.86 2.40
N LEU A 77 3.77 -5.73 1.73
CA LEU A 77 3.47 -7.12 1.48
C LEU A 77 4.11 -8.01 2.60
N SER A 78 3.35 -8.86 3.33
CA SER A 78 3.83 -9.71 4.44
C SER A 78 3.65 -11.25 4.35
#